data_AF-A0A1E5UIP0-F1
#
_entry.id   AF-A0A1E5UIP0-F1
#
_cell.length_a   1.000
_cell.length_b   1.000
_cell.length_c   1.000
_cell.angle_alpha   90.00
_cell.angle_beta   90.00
_cell.angle_gamma   90.00
#
_symmetry.space_group_name_H-M   'P 1'
#
loop_
_entity.id
_entity.type
_entity.pdbx_description
1 polymer ?
#
loop_
_entity_poly.entity_id
_entity_poly.type
_entity_poly.pdbx_seq_one_letter_code
_entity_poly.pdbx_strand_id
1 'polypeptide(L)'
;LNALCTLDNVRARGKGKGTIKEFRQLLQLRKLGVYRITETNSKEFWFAIDSLKHLRSLSVNWGVMRPQNLDGLDCSLGGSLLPPRSLESLKLGSRPVRLTVWIHQLQNLSRLRLWCTELQLDAIQAVGKLPNLAILRMSHGSFKGEELLFKQGSFPSLVLLELVDIGDVAFVKFEDGAMPKLELLRIWGWSGLQELPGLKYLTKLKEIRRN
;
A
#
# COMPACT_ATOMS: atom_id res chain seq x y z
N LEU A 1 20.15 -0.22 22.92
CA LEU A 1 19.06 0.15 21.98
C LEU A 1 19.54 0.38 20.54
N ASN A 2 20.79 0.79 20.28
CA ASN A 2 21.33 1.09 18.94
C ASN A 2 21.56 -0.12 17.99
N ALA A 3 21.26 -1.35 18.43
CA ALA A 3 21.39 -2.57 17.61
C ALA A 3 20.04 -3.10 17.08
N LEU A 4 18.92 -2.42 17.39
CA LEU A 4 17.60 -2.91 17.02
C LEU A 4 17.29 -2.61 15.55
N CYS A 5 17.31 -3.65 14.72
CA CYS A 5 17.06 -3.54 13.27
C CYS A 5 15.60 -3.79 12.87
N THR A 6 14.82 -4.47 13.72
CA THR A 6 13.43 -4.86 13.45
C THR A 6 12.56 -4.61 14.66
N LEU A 7 11.43 -3.94 14.45
CA LEU A 7 10.38 -3.72 15.42
C LEU A 7 9.05 -4.01 14.71
N ASP A 8 8.38 -5.10 15.05
CA ASP A 8 7.12 -5.51 14.40
C ASP A 8 5.99 -5.56 15.42
N ASN A 9 4.74 -5.35 14.98
CA ASN A 9 3.55 -5.36 15.83
C ASN A 9 3.62 -4.40 17.04
N VAL A 10 3.96 -3.14 16.83
CA VAL A 10 3.98 -2.12 17.89
C VAL A 10 2.69 -1.31 17.91
N ARG A 11 2.08 -1.21 19.09
CA ARG A 11 0.86 -0.43 19.28
C ARG A 11 1.20 1.05 19.35
N ALA A 12 0.62 1.86 18.47
CA ALA A 12 0.63 3.31 18.63
C ALA A 12 -0.24 3.70 19.84
N ARG A 13 0.35 3.92 21.02
CA ARG A 13 -0.38 4.48 22.17
C ARG A 13 -0.53 5.99 21.98
N GLY A 14 -1.77 6.49 22.07
CA GLY A 14 -2.08 7.92 22.14
C GLY A 14 -2.07 8.41 23.60
N LYS A 15 -1.43 9.56 23.84
CA LYS A 15 -1.24 10.26 25.14
C LYS A 15 -0.67 9.37 26.26
N GLY A 16 0.66 9.24 26.24
CA GLY A 16 1.50 8.60 27.26
C GLY A 16 2.93 8.53 26.73
N LYS A 17 3.92 8.89 27.56
CA LYS A 17 5.27 9.35 27.16
C LYS A 17 6.17 8.42 26.31
N GLY A 18 5.82 7.20 25.92
CA GLY A 18 6.87 6.27 25.46
C GLY A 18 6.49 5.22 24.42
N THR A 19 6.15 5.59 23.18
CA THR A 19 6.23 4.60 22.09
C THR A 19 6.58 5.23 20.75
N ILE A 20 5.88 6.29 20.31
CA ILE A 20 6.13 6.90 19.00
C ILE A 20 7.37 7.80 19.01
N LYS A 21 7.59 8.59 20.09
CA LYS A 21 8.77 9.46 20.22
C LYS A 21 10.08 8.68 20.23
N GLU A 22 10.05 7.49 20.81
CA GLU A 22 11.22 6.62 20.94
C GLU A 22 11.69 6.08 19.59
N PHE A 23 10.81 5.96 18.59
CA PHE A 23 11.21 5.56 17.24
C PHE A 23 12.31 6.45 16.67
N ARG A 24 12.32 7.75 17.02
CA ARG A 24 13.35 8.69 16.54
C ARG A 24 14.77 8.35 17.02
N GLN A 25 14.88 7.59 18.10
CA GLN A 25 16.17 7.15 18.64
C GLN A 25 16.68 5.86 17.96
N LEU A 26 15.81 5.16 17.23
CA LEU A 26 16.10 3.89 16.57
C LEU A 26 16.62 4.11 15.14
N LEU A 27 17.69 4.89 14.98
CA LEU A 27 18.20 5.32 13.68
C LEU A 27 18.62 4.16 12.75
N GLN A 28 18.97 3.00 13.33
CA GLN A 28 19.35 1.78 12.59
C GLN A 28 18.17 0.88 12.21
N LEU A 29 16.93 1.30 12.50
CA LEU A 29 15.75 0.48 12.26
C LEU A 29 15.51 0.30 10.75
N ARG A 30 15.38 -0.95 10.33
CA ARG A 30 15.15 -1.33 8.93
C ARG A 30 13.74 -1.83 8.68
N LYS A 31 13.08 -2.38 9.70
CA LYS A 31 11.69 -2.84 9.62
C LYS A 31 10.87 -2.33 10.79
N LEU A 32 9.74 -1.71 10.48
CA LEU A 32 8.81 -1.18 11.46
C LEU A 32 7.37 -1.61 11.13
N GLY A 33 6.69 -2.20 12.10
CA GLY A 33 5.25 -2.50 12.04
C GLY A 33 4.51 -1.78 13.16
N VAL A 34 3.54 -0.93 12.80
CA VAL A 34 2.73 -0.18 13.76
C VAL A 34 1.25 -0.38 13.48
N TYR A 35 0.47 -0.61 14.55
CA TYR A 35 -0.98 -0.79 14.48
C TYR A 35 -1.70 0.16 15.43
N ARG A 36 -3.00 0.39 15.17
CA ARG A 36 -3.88 1.34 15.89
C ARG A 36 -3.40 2.80 15.80
N ILE A 37 -2.91 3.22 14.63
CA ILE A 37 -2.70 4.64 14.37
C ILE A 37 -4.06 5.35 14.36
N THR A 38 -4.13 6.50 15.01
CA THR A 38 -5.31 7.36 15.12
C THR A 38 -4.99 8.73 14.52
N GLU A 39 -6.01 9.55 14.29
CA GLU A 39 -5.80 10.94 13.84
C GLU A 39 -4.99 11.77 14.83
N THR A 40 -5.18 11.50 16.11
CA THR A 40 -4.51 12.22 17.19
C THR A 40 -3.01 11.93 17.27
N ASN A 41 -2.53 10.79 16.75
CA ASN A 41 -1.12 10.41 16.81
C ASN A 41 -0.44 10.30 15.43
N SER A 42 -1.18 10.46 14.33
CA SER A 42 -0.66 10.30 12.97
C SER A 42 0.46 11.29 12.63
N LYS A 43 0.32 12.57 13.02
CA LYS A 43 1.35 13.60 12.79
C LYS A 43 2.66 13.25 13.50
N GLU A 44 2.57 12.84 14.76
CA GLU A 44 3.73 12.47 15.56
C GLU A 44 4.39 11.20 15.03
N PHE A 45 3.59 10.24 14.57
CA PHE A 45 4.04 9.02 13.92
C PHE A 45 4.85 9.32 12.67
N TRP A 46 4.28 10.06 11.72
CA TRP A 46 4.98 10.38 10.46
C TRP A 46 6.23 11.20 10.68
N PHE A 47 6.23 12.11 11.66
CA PHE A 47 7.44 12.83 12.02
C PHE A 47 8.53 11.86 12.50
N ALA A 48 8.16 10.86 13.32
CA ALA A 48 9.12 9.87 13.76
C ALA A 48 9.64 9.00 12.61
N ILE A 49 8.77 8.65 11.66
CA ILE A 49 9.13 7.86 10.47
C ILE A 49 10.09 8.62 9.56
N ASP A 50 9.91 9.93 9.37
CA ASP A 50 10.78 10.77 8.54
C ASP A 50 12.25 10.77 9.04
N SER A 51 12.44 10.61 10.36
CA SER A 51 13.78 10.51 10.96
C SER A 51 14.48 9.17 10.68
N LEU A 52 13.76 8.13 10.26
CA LEU A 52 14.26 6.76 10.07
C LEU A 52 14.81 6.53 8.66
N LYS A 53 15.94 7.16 8.34
CA LYS A 53 16.56 7.15 6.99
C LYS A 53 16.99 5.77 6.48
N HIS A 54 17.13 4.78 7.36
CA HIS A 54 17.51 3.41 6.99
C HIS A 54 16.33 2.44 6.94
N LEU A 55 15.10 2.95 7.11
CA LEU A 55 13.90 2.12 7.09
C LEU A 55 13.65 1.59 5.69
N ARG A 56 13.53 0.26 5.58
CA ARG A 56 13.30 -0.47 4.32
C ARG A 56 11.93 -1.13 4.26
N SER A 57 11.36 -1.46 5.41
CA SER A 57 10.04 -2.07 5.50
C SER A 57 9.16 -1.35 6.51
N LEU A 58 8.00 -0.90 6.06
CA LEU A 58 7.01 -0.24 6.89
C LEU A 58 5.66 -0.95 6.76
N SER A 59 5.05 -1.26 7.91
CA SER A 59 3.69 -1.77 7.99
C SER A 59 2.87 -0.86 8.89
N VAL A 60 1.76 -0.35 8.37
CA VAL A 60 0.87 0.55 9.08
C VAL A 60 -0.56 0.03 9.01
N ASN A 61 -1.16 -0.14 10.18
CA ASN A 61 -2.55 -0.52 10.34
C ASN A 61 -3.28 0.56 11.17
N TRP A 62 -4.28 1.18 10.57
CA TRP A 62 -5.10 2.19 11.25
C TRP A 62 -6.11 1.56 12.23
N GLY A 63 -6.34 2.23 13.36
CA GLY A 63 -7.40 1.82 14.28
C GLY A 63 -8.80 2.05 13.70
N VAL A 64 -9.77 1.25 14.15
CA VAL A 64 -11.18 1.36 13.78
C VAL A 64 -11.68 2.79 14.04
N MET A 65 -12.19 3.44 12.99
CA MET A 65 -12.85 4.73 13.08
C MET A 65 -14.37 4.56 13.10
N ARG A 66 -15.06 5.41 13.86
CA ARG A 66 -16.52 5.52 13.79
C ARG A 66 -16.87 6.31 12.52
N PRO A 67 -17.89 5.90 11.75
CA PRO A 67 -18.19 6.41 10.41
C PRO A 67 -18.87 7.79 10.41
N GLN A 68 -18.47 8.72 11.29
CA GLN A 68 -19.24 9.97 11.44
C GLN A 68 -18.81 11.12 10.55
N ASN A 69 -17.63 11.14 9.94
CA ASN A 69 -17.26 12.17 8.97
C ASN A 69 -16.16 11.64 8.03
N LEU A 70 -16.53 11.13 6.85
CA LEU A 70 -15.58 10.70 5.80
C LEU A 70 -15.07 11.89 4.95
N ASP A 71 -15.70 13.05 5.07
CA ASP A 71 -15.30 14.27 4.37
C ASP A 71 -14.16 14.97 5.11
N GLY A 72 -12.99 15.03 4.49
CA GLY A 72 -11.89 15.90 4.91
C GLY A 72 -10.71 15.22 5.60
N LEU A 73 -10.74 13.90 5.79
CA LEU A 73 -9.63 13.18 6.43
C LEU A 73 -8.64 12.67 5.39
N ASP A 74 -7.93 13.61 4.80
CA ASP A 74 -6.76 13.31 3.99
C ASP A 74 -5.68 12.68 4.89
N CYS A 75 -5.53 11.35 4.80
CA CYS A 75 -4.39 10.62 5.36
C CYS A 75 -3.04 11.03 4.75
N SER A 76 -2.95 12.15 4.04
CA SER A 76 -1.75 12.97 3.84
C SER A 76 -0.97 13.14 5.15
N LEU A 77 -0.26 12.09 5.53
CA LEU A 77 0.98 12.00 6.28
C LEU A 77 1.36 13.18 7.22
N GLY A 78 0.39 13.81 7.89
CA GLY A 78 0.59 15.13 8.47
C GLY A 78 1.13 16.18 7.47
N GLY A 79 0.41 16.50 6.39
CA GLY A 79 0.54 17.77 5.64
C GLY A 79 1.89 18.12 4.98
N SER A 80 2.95 17.34 5.15
CA SER A 80 4.27 17.56 4.54
C SER A 80 5.27 16.41 4.74
N LEU A 81 5.01 15.45 5.63
CA LEU A 81 5.99 14.41 5.97
C LEU A 81 5.81 13.22 5.05
N LEU A 82 6.90 12.65 4.54
CA LEU A 82 6.86 11.66 3.47
C LEU A 82 7.49 10.36 3.98
N PRO A 83 6.99 9.18 3.58
CA PRO A 83 7.69 7.93 3.88
C PRO A 83 9.12 7.96 3.32
N PRO A 84 10.11 7.35 4.03
CA PRO A 84 11.50 7.34 3.60
C PRO A 84 11.67 6.76 2.21
N ARG A 85 12.46 7.44 1.36
CA ARG A 85 12.77 6.99 0.00
C ARG A 85 13.52 5.64 -0.04
N SER A 86 14.10 5.23 1.08
CA SER A 86 14.76 3.93 1.28
C SER A 86 13.78 2.76 1.39
N LEU A 87 12.47 3.00 1.44
CA LEU A 87 11.48 1.93 1.56
C LEU A 87 11.48 1.02 0.33
N GLU A 88 11.67 -0.27 0.60
CA GLU A 88 11.58 -1.36 -0.35
C GLU A 88 10.25 -2.11 -0.21
N SER A 89 9.62 -2.06 0.97
CA SER A 89 8.37 -2.75 1.26
C SER A 89 7.42 -1.90 2.11
N LEU A 90 6.17 -1.79 1.64
CA LEU A 90 5.12 -1.03 2.30
C LEU A 90 3.85 -1.86 2.43
N LYS A 91 3.27 -1.84 3.64
CA LYS A 91 1.99 -2.47 3.95
C LYS A 91 1.09 -1.41 4.57
N LEU A 92 -0.07 -1.14 3.96
CA LEU A 92 -1.05 -0.17 4.46
C LEU A 92 -2.43 -0.78 4.54
N GLY A 93 -3.15 -0.48 5.61
CA GLY A 93 -4.56 -0.79 5.63
C GLY A 93 -5.38 -0.22 6.77
N SER A 94 -6.65 -0.62 6.75
CA SER A 94 -7.68 -0.26 7.74
C SER A 94 -8.08 1.22 7.74
N ARG A 95 -7.92 1.94 6.61
CA ARG A 95 -8.43 3.30 6.37
C ARG A 95 -8.32 3.72 4.90
N PRO A 96 -9.24 4.56 4.37
CA PRO A 96 -9.02 5.29 3.13
C PRO A 96 -7.70 6.09 3.12
N VAL A 97 -6.88 5.93 2.07
CA VAL A 97 -5.59 6.63 1.95
C VAL A 97 -5.48 7.36 0.63
N ARG A 98 -5.01 8.62 0.63
CA ARG A 98 -4.65 9.34 -0.60
C ARG A 98 -3.18 9.10 -0.95
N LEU A 99 -2.91 8.04 -1.70
CA LEU A 99 -1.54 7.66 -2.11
C LEU A 99 -0.93 8.60 -3.15
N THR A 100 -1.77 9.22 -3.99
CA THR A 100 -1.35 10.00 -5.17
C THR A 100 -0.34 11.11 -4.86
N VAL A 101 -0.39 11.68 -3.65
CA VAL A 101 0.45 12.80 -3.23
C VAL A 101 1.92 12.44 -3.04
N TRP A 102 2.25 11.21 -2.65
CA TRP A 102 3.61 10.89 -2.18
C TRP A 102 4.17 9.58 -2.70
N ILE A 103 3.32 8.68 -3.22
CA ILE A 103 3.76 7.35 -3.67
C ILE A 103 4.85 7.43 -4.74
N HIS A 104 4.79 8.45 -5.60
CA HIS A 104 5.77 8.71 -6.66
C HIS A 104 7.20 8.94 -6.15
N GLN A 105 7.42 9.16 -4.86
CA GLN A 105 8.77 9.33 -4.31
C GLN A 105 9.41 8.01 -3.91
N LEU A 106 8.62 6.94 -3.77
CA LEU A 106 9.08 5.63 -3.33
C LEU A 106 9.65 4.81 -4.49
N GLN A 107 10.66 5.36 -5.15
CA GLN A 107 11.29 4.78 -6.33
C GLN A 107 11.94 3.41 -6.06
N ASN A 108 12.31 3.12 -4.81
CA ASN A 108 12.89 1.83 -4.39
C ASN A 108 11.84 0.78 -3.98
N LEU A 109 10.55 1.13 -4.00
CA LEU A 109 9.50 0.26 -3.52
C LEU A 109 9.32 -0.94 -4.46
N SER A 110 9.60 -2.13 -3.93
CA SER A 110 9.48 -3.40 -4.66
C SER A 110 8.26 -4.22 -4.26
N ARG A 111 7.72 -3.98 -3.07
CA ARG A 111 6.59 -4.73 -2.51
C ARG A 111 5.56 -3.80 -1.88
N LEU A 112 4.33 -3.83 -2.38
CA LEU A 112 3.20 -3.11 -1.82
C LEU A 112 2.07 -4.08 -1.44
N ARG A 113 1.54 -3.93 -0.23
CA ARG A 113 0.32 -4.61 0.22
C ARG A 113 -0.69 -3.60 0.73
N LEU A 114 -1.93 -3.73 0.27
CA LEU A 114 -3.06 -2.86 0.56
C LEU A 114 -4.23 -3.71 1.05
N TRP A 115 -4.84 -3.34 2.17
CA TRP A 115 -6.07 -3.98 2.66
C TRP A 115 -7.02 -2.97 3.30
N CYS A 116 -8.31 -3.02 2.97
CA CYS A 116 -9.31 -2.07 3.51
C CYS A 116 -8.88 -0.59 3.35
N THR A 117 -8.34 -0.26 2.17
CA THR A 117 -7.80 1.06 1.84
C THR A 117 -8.71 1.90 0.95
N GLU A 118 -9.78 1.32 0.37
CA GLU A 118 -10.77 2.01 -0.46
C GLU A 118 -10.17 2.97 -1.49
N LEU A 119 -9.09 2.57 -2.15
CA LEU A 119 -8.38 3.42 -3.10
C LEU A 119 -9.20 3.64 -4.36
N GLN A 120 -9.18 4.86 -4.86
CA GLN A 120 -9.72 5.19 -6.18
C GLN A 120 -8.73 4.83 -7.30
N LEU A 121 -9.22 4.84 -8.54
CA LEU A 121 -8.44 4.46 -9.72
C LEU A 121 -7.18 5.31 -9.91
N ASP A 122 -7.25 6.61 -9.67
CA ASP A 122 -6.11 7.53 -9.77
C ASP A 122 -4.92 7.13 -8.86
N ALA A 123 -5.20 6.67 -7.64
CA ALA A 123 -4.21 6.16 -6.71
C ALA A 123 -3.54 4.88 -7.23
N ILE A 124 -4.30 3.96 -7.82
CA ILE A 124 -3.74 2.76 -8.45
C ILE A 124 -2.89 3.13 -9.67
N GLN A 125 -3.32 4.10 -10.48
CA GLN A 125 -2.50 4.60 -11.60
C GLN A 125 -1.20 5.23 -11.11
N ALA A 126 -1.21 5.94 -9.99
CA ALA A 126 0.01 6.50 -9.40
C ALA A 126 0.96 5.41 -8.90
N VAL A 127 0.43 4.35 -8.26
CA VAL A 127 1.21 3.15 -7.90
C VAL A 127 1.79 2.48 -9.15
N GLY A 128 1.03 2.44 -10.25
CA GLY A 128 1.46 1.87 -11.52
C GLY A 128 2.64 2.57 -12.18
N LYS A 129 3.00 3.79 -11.75
CA LYS A 129 4.18 4.52 -12.26
C LYS A 129 5.48 4.15 -11.54
N LEU A 130 5.43 3.34 -10.50
CA LEU A 130 6.62 2.95 -9.74
C LEU A 130 7.53 2.04 -10.59
N PRO A 131 8.81 2.38 -10.79
CA PRO A 131 9.66 1.65 -11.73
C PRO A 131 10.11 0.29 -11.20
N ASN A 132 10.17 0.11 -9.88
CA ASN A 132 10.73 -1.07 -9.23
C ASN A 132 9.68 -1.95 -8.53
N LEU A 133 8.39 -1.62 -8.64
CA LEU A 133 7.34 -2.38 -7.96
C LEU A 133 7.17 -3.76 -8.61
N ALA A 134 7.68 -4.78 -7.94
CA ALA A 134 7.66 -6.17 -8.41
C ALA A 134 6.44 -6.95 -7.90
N ILE A 135 5.91 -6.57 -6.74
CA ILE A 135 4.80 -7.28 -6.09
C ILE A 135 3.75 -6.29 -5.61
N LEU A 136 2.51 -6.47 -6.11
CA LEU A 136 1.33 -5.76 -5.64
C LEU A 136 0.33 -6.76 -5.08
N ARG A 137 -0.11 -6.53 -3.85
CA ARG A 137 -1.17 -7.30 -3.20
C ARG A 137 -2.28 -6.35 -2.75
N MET A 138 -3.50 -6.64 -3.18
CA MET A 138 -4.70 -5.88 -2.87
C MET A 138 -5.72 -6.83 -2.26
N SER A 139 -6.35 -6.44 -1.16
CA SER A 139 -7.27 -7.32 -0.44
C SER A 139 -8.39 -6.57 0.29
N HIS A 140 -9.52 -7.23 0.51
CA HIS A 140 -10.58 -6.82 1.43
C HIS A 140 -11.00 -5.36 1.29
N GLY A 141 -11.69 -4.98 0.21
CA GLY A 141 -12.13 -3.60 0.02
C GLY A 141 -10.99 -2.59 -0.17
N SER A 142 -9.84 -3.03 -0.69
CA SER A 142 -8.70 -2.15 -0.94
C SER A 142 -8.92 -1.15 -2.09
N PHE A 143 -9.93 -1.39 -2.94
CA PHE A 143 -10.27 -0.55 -4.08
C PHE A 143 -11.74 -0.14 -4.01
N LYS A 144 -12.02 1.09 -4.43
CA LYS A 144 -13.37 1.66 -4.51
C LYS A 144 -13.69 2.02 -5.96
N GLY A 145 -14.55 1.21 -6.57
CA GLY A 145 -15.02 1.37 -7.95
C GLY A 145 -15.51 0.03 -8.49
N GLU A 146 -16.25 0.08 -9.60
CA GLU A 146 -16.82 -1.11 -10.25
C GLU A 146 -15.85 -1.75 -11.26
N GLU A 147 -14.96 -0.95 -11.85
CA GLU A 147 -13.96 -1.39 -12.82
C GLU A 147 -12.54 -0.99 -12.37
N LEU A 148 -11.63 -1.97 -12.39
CA LEU A 148 -10.21 -1.76 -12.19
C LEU A 148 -9.47 -1.85 -13.54
N LEU A 149 -9.05 -0.69 -14.05
CA LEU A 149 -8.33 -0.58 -15.32
C LEU A 149 -6.81 -0.46 -15.10
N PHE A 150 -6.04 -1.35 -15.72
CA PHE A 150 -4.59 -1.24 -15.84
C PHE A 150 -4.22 -0.71 -17.22
N LYS A 151 -3.76 0.55 -17.26
CA LYS A 151 -3.47 1.28 -18.50
C LYS A 151 -2.19 0.82 -19.18
N GLN A 152 -2.08 1.09 -20.47
CA GLN A 152 -0.82 0.93 -21.21
C GLN A 152 0.35 1.60 -20.50
N GLY A 153 1.50 0.92 -20.44
CA GLY A 153 2.73 1.43 -19.80
C GLY A 153 2.70 1.44 -18.28
N SER A 154 1.62 1.01 -17.64
CA SER A 154 1.56 0.86 -16.18
C SER A 154 2.31 -0.39 -15.71
N PHE A 155 2.84 -0.31 -14.49
CA PHE A 155 3.47 -1.41 -13.76
C PHE A 155 4.65 -2.08 -14.51
N PRO A 156 5.68 -1.31 -14.92
CA PRO A 156 6.73 -1.76 -15.83
C PRO A 156 7.61 -2.91 -15.29
N SER A 157 7.61 -3.12 -13.97
CA SER A 157 8.42 -4.16 -13.31
C SER A 157 7.60 -5.16 -12.50
N LEU A 158 6.27 -5.12 -12.59
CA LEU A 158 5.41 -5.98 -11.78
C LEU A 158 5.51 -7.42 -12.27
N VAL A 159 5.84 -8.34 -11.35
CA VAL A 159 5.98 -9.78 -11.59
C VAL A 159 4.82 -10.56 -10.98
N LEU A 160 4.28 -10.09 -9.85
CA LEU A 160 3.18 -10.74 -9.13
C LEU A 160 2.08 -9.73 -8.80
N LEU A 161 0.86 -10.04 -9.27
CA LEU A 161 -0.37 -9.36 -8.89
C LEU A 161 -1.27 -10.33 -8.12
N GLU A 162 -1.66 -9.96 -6.89
CA GLU A 162 -2.56 -10.74 -6.04
C GLU A 162 -3.75 -9.88 -5.63
N LEU A 163 -4.95 -10.34 -5.96
CA LEU A 163 -6.22 -9.68 -5.69
C LEU A 163 -7.09 -10.61 -4.84
N VAL A 164 -7.55 -10.14 -3.68
CA VAL A 164 -8.36 -10.94 -2.74
C VAL A 164 -9.58 -10.14 -2.34
N ASP A 165 -10.73 -10.39 -2.95
CA ASP A 165 -11.99 -9.68 -2.66
C ASP A 165 -11.80 -8.16 -2.44
N ILE A 166 -11.44 -7.46 -3.51
CA ILE A 166 -10.93 -6.07 -3.39
C ILE A 166 -12.04 -5.03 -3.25
N GLY A 167 -13.31 -5.44 -3.13
CA GLY A 167 -14.50 -4.59 -3.07
C GLY A 167 -15.52 -4.98 -4.15
N ASP A 168 -16.42 -4.06 -4.49
CA ASP A 168 -17.50 -4.26 -5.47
C ASP A 168 -17.03 -4.15 -6.94
N VAL A 169 -15.84 -4.68 -7.23
CA VAL A 169 -15.27 -4.65 -8.59
C VAL A 169 -15.80 -5.84 -9.38
N ALA A 170 -16.47 -5.56 -10.49
CA ALA A 170 -16.98 -6.57 -11.43
C ALA A 170 -15.95 -6.93 -12.51
N PHE A 171 -15.11 -5.97 -12.91
CA PHE A 171 -14.18 -6.12 -14.03
C PHE A 171 -12.75 -5.70 -13.66
N VAL A 172 -11.77 -6.51 -14.05
CA VAL A 172 -10.35 -6.12 -14.05
C VAL A 172 -9.81 -6.15 -15.46
N LYS A 173 -9.57 -4.97 -16.02
CA LYS A 173 -9.21 -4.79 -17.42
C LYS A 173 -7.72 -4.48 -17.57
N PHE A 174 -7.10 -5.14 -18.53
CA PHE A 174 -5.71 -4.92 -18.91
C PHE A 174 -5.66 -4.33 -20.33
N GLU A 175 -5.03 -3.17 -20.48
CA GLU A 175 -4.73 -2.62 -21.81
C GLU A 175 -3.47 -3.25 -22.40
N ASP A 176 -3.33 -3.15 -23.73
CA ASP A 176 -2.11 -3.56 -24.41
C ASP A 176 -0.90 -2.78 -23.89
N GLY A 177 0.17 -3.49 -23.56
CA GLY A 177 1.37 -2.92 -22.93
C GLY A 177 1.25 -2.63 -21.43
N ALA A 178 0.18 -3.02 -20.75
CA ALA A 178 0.14 -3.04 -19.28
C ALA A 178 0.96 -4.21 -18.71
N MET A 179 1.66 -3.98 -17.60
CA MET A 179 2.38 -5.01 -16.84
C MET A 179 3.25 -5.96 -17.69
N PRO A 180 4.21 -5.45 -18.47
CA PRO A 180 4.95 -6.24 -19.46
C PRO A 180 5.82 -7.38 -18.88
N LYS A 181 5.99 -7.45 -17.55
CA LYS A 181 6.78 -8.47 -16.85
C LYS A 181 5.94 -9.36 -15.93
N LEU A 182 4.61 -9.27 -15.96
CA LEU A 182 3.76 -10.03 -15.05
C LEU A 182 3.88 -11.52 -15.35
N GLU A 183 4.27 -12.31 -14.35
CA GLU A 183 4.40 -13.75 -14.49
C GLU A 183 3.31 -14.51 -13.74
N LEU A 184 2.79 -13.95 -12.65
CA LEU A 184 1.83 -14.60 -11.77
C LEU A 184 0.65 -13.68 -11.43
N LEU A 185 -0.55 -14.11 -11.82
CA LEU A 185 -1.82 -13.51 -11.39
C LEU A 185 -2.51 -14.42 -10.39
N ARG A 186 -2.86 -13.87 -9.23
CA ARG A 186 -3.56 -14.58 -8.16
C ARG A 186 -4.86 -13.87 -7.83
N ILE A 187 -5.94 -14.63 -7.81
CA ILE A 187 -7.29 -14.14 -7.50
C ILE A 187 -7.88 -15.08 -6.46
N TRP A 188 -8.29 -14.57 -5.30
CA TRP A 188 -8.82 -15.43 -4.24
C TRP A 188 -10.10 -14.84 -3.62
N GLY A 189 -11.05 -15.72 -3.29
CA GLY A 189 -12.21 -15.38 -2.47
C GLY A 189 -13.11 -14.28 -3.04
N TRP A 190 -13.10 -14.08 -4.35
CA TRP A 190 -13.76 -12.93 -4.99
C TRP A 190 -14.95 -13.39 -5.83
N SER A 191 -16.12 -13.42 -5.18
CA SER A 191 -17.38 -13.89 -5.78
C SER A 191 -17.96 -12.92 -6.82
N GLY A 192 -17.72 -11.62 -6.66
CA GLY A 192 -18.23 -10.58 -7.57
C GLY A 192 -17.46 -10.40 -8.89
N LEU A 193 -16.29 -11.04 -9.05
CA LEU A 193 -15.49 -10.88 -10.25
C LEU A 193 -16.10 -11.65 -11.44
N GLN A 194 -16.57 -10.91 -12.43
CA GLN A 194 -17.19 -11.46 -13.63
C GLN A 194 -16.12 -11.81 -14.66
N GLU A 195 -15.33 -10.83 -15.10
CA GLU A 195 -14.39 -11.00 -16.21
C GLU A 195 -13.03 -10.34 -15.97
N LEU A 196 -12.05 -10.79 -16.76
CA LEU A 196 -10.70 -10.24 -16.83
C LEU A 196 -10.36 -9.81 -18.28
N PRO A 197 -10.99 -8.74 -18.82
CA PRO A 197 -10.74 -8.34 -20.19
C PRO A 197 -9.27 -7.99 -20.43
N GLY A 198 -8.71 -8.43 -21.56
CA GLY A 198 -7.35 -8.08 -21.95
C GLY A 198 -6.25 -8.97 -21.35
N LEU A 199 -6.57 -10.08 -20.70
CA LEU A 199 -5.57 -11.09 -20.28
C LEU A 199 -4.61 -11.49 -21.41
N LYS A 200 -5.10 -11.55 -22.66
CA LYS A 200 -4.31 -11.86 -23.85
C LYS A 200 -3.12 -10.90 -24.08
N TYR A 201 -3.17 -9.69 -23.52
CA TYR A 201 -2.09 -8.70 -23.63
C TYR A 201 -0.95 -8.93 -22.62
N LEU A 202 -1.16 -9.78 -21.61
CA LEU A 202 -0.17 -10.11 -20.59
C LEU A 202 0.79 -11.20 -21.11
N THR A 203 1.62 -10.84 -22.08
CA THR A 203 2.44 -11.79 -22.87
C THR A 203 3.49 -12.58 -22.07
N LYS A 204 3.83 -12.15 -20.84
CA LYS A 204 4.77 -12.85 -19.93
C LYS A 204 4.08 -13.68 -18.85
N LEU A 205 2.76 -13.69 -18.83
CA LEU A 205 1.98 -14.39 -17.82
C LEU A 205 2.20 -15.91 -17.95
N LYS A 206 2.70 -16.53 -16.87
CA LYS A 206 2.98 -17.97 -16.82
C LYS A 206 1.90 -18.73 -16.08
N GLU A 207 1.31 -18.11 -15.06
CA GLU A 207 0.39 -18.78 -14.17
C GLU A 207 -0.75 -17.85 -13.72
N ILE A 208 -1.97 -18.39 -13.74
CA ILE A 208 -3.15 -17.80 -13.11
C ILE A 208 -3.64 -18.78 -12.04
N ARG A 209 -3.71 -18.33 -10.79
CA ARG A 209 -4.33 -19.09 -9.69
C ARG A 209 -5.64 -18.42 -9.29
N ARG A 210 -6.73 -19.19 -9.29
CA ARG A 210 -8.06 -18.77 -8.86
C ARG A 210 -8.68 -19.84 -7.95
N ASN A 211 -9.37 -19.45 -6.89
CA ASN A 211 -10.28 -20.31 -6.12
C ASN A 211 -11.69 -19.72 -6.04
#